data_AF-A0AAP3Q5C5-F1
#
_entry.id   AF-A0AAP3Q5C5-F1
#
_cell.length_a   1.000
_cell.length_b   1.000
_cell.length_c   1.000
_cell.angle_alpha   90.00
_cell.angle_beta   90.00
_cell.angle_gamma   90.00
#
_symmetry.space_group_name_H-M   'P 1'
#
loop_
_entity.id
_entity.type
_entity.pdbx_description
1 polymer ?
#
loop_
_entity_poly.entity_id
_entity_poly.type
_entity_poly.pdbx_seq_one_letter_code
_entity_poly.pdbx_strand_id
1 'polypeptide(L)'
;MELNTISGLAIAGVICSVVLSMGVPIALFIAGRVKLKARISSFFIGAGTYLLFAMLLEQLLHVLVIQFCGLNAQSRPWLYYVYAALAAAVFEETGRLIAMKFWMKKWLDFPNALMYGIGHGGVEAILLGGLSGISNLVSMLMINSGAMQNTLAALPAESANQTVSQLSALWTTPAPLFFVSGIERISAIILHIGLSLLIYRAVKAGKCRTAALTAVLAYGIHFIVDFFAVAGPALFPIYVIEIGVFVMAAGTLVMALKMGNDGRTVNSSLQN
;
A
#
# COMPACT_ATOMS: atom_id res chain seq x y z
N MET A 1 -4.12 -4.83 -32.87
CA MET A 1 -4.20 -3.52 -32.18
C MET A 1 -2.93 -2.77 -32.52
N GLU A 2 -2.98 -1.46 -32.76
CA GLU A 2 -1.79 -0.67 -33.14
C GLU A 2 -1.28 0.15 -31.95
N LEU A 3 0.04 0.41 -31.93
CA LEU A 3 0.65 1.32 -30.97
C LEU A 3 0.21 2.76 -31.26
N ASN A 4 -0.15 3.49 -30.21
CA ASN A 4 -0.54 4.89 -30.32
C ASN A 4 0.44 5.77 -29.54
N THR A 5 0.66 6.98 -30.05
CA THR A 5 1.48 7.99 -29.37
C THR A 5 0.88 8.34 -28.03
N ILE A 6 1.73 8.39 -27.00
CA ILE A 6 1.35 8.67 -25.63
C ILE A 6 1.60 10.15 -25.35
N SER A 7 0.59 10.82 -24.79
CA SER A 7 0.66 12.26 -24.50
C SER A 7 1.78 12.59 -23.50
N GLY A 8 2.39 13.76 -23.66
CA GLY A 8 3.37 14.27 -22.68
C GLY A 8 2.78 14.43 -21.28
N LEU A 9 1.48 14.69 -21.16
CA LEU A 9 0.78 14.78 -19.87
C LEU A 9 0.72 13.43 -19.15
N ALA A 10 0.49 12.33 -19.87
CA ALA A 10 0.51 10.99 -19.29
C ALA A 10 1.92 10.62 -18.79
N ILE A 11 2.96 10.93 -19.59
CA ILE A 11 4.36 10.75 -19.21
C ILE A 11 4.69 11.56 -17.94
N ALA A 12 4.29 12.83 -17.90
CA ALA A 12 4.48 13.68 -16.72
C ALA A 12 3.76 13.12 -15.47
N GLY A 13 2.56 12.55 -15.65
CA GLY A 13 1.81 11.88 -14.60
C GLY A 13 2.55 10.67 -14.02
N VAL A 14 3.10 9.81 -14.89
CA VAL A 14 3.90 8.65 -14.44
C VAL A 14 5.16 9.11 -13.70
N ILE A 15 5.88 10.11 -14.22
CA ILE A 15 7.06 10.66 -13.56
C ILE A 15 6.70 11.20 -12.17
N CYS A 16 5.61 11.97 -12.06
CA CYS A 16 5.11 12.46 -10.78
C CYS A 16 4.84 11.32 -9.81
N SER A 17 4.14 10.27 -10.26
CA SER A 17 3.80 9.12 -9.43
C SER A 17 5.02 8.32 -8.98
N VAL A 18 6.03 8.14 -9.84
CA VAL A 18 7.31 7.52 -9.46
C VAL A 18 8.01 8.35 -8.37
N VAL A 19 8.08 9.67 -8.56
CA VAL A 19 8.72 10.58 -7.59
C VAL A 19 7.99 10.54 -6.25
N LEU A 20 6.66 10.52 -6.22
CA LEU A 20 5.90 10.40 -4.97
C LEU A 20 6.12 9.04 -4.31
N SER A 21 6.02 7.96 -5.09
CA SER A 21 6.13 6.57 -4.61
C SER A 21 7.50 6.23 -4.03
N MET A 22 8.58 6.84 -4.54
CA MET A 22 9.94 6.60 -4.05
C MET A 22 10.41 7.71 -3.10
N GLY A 23 10.11 8.96 -3.43
CA GLY A 23 10.58 10.13 -2.69
C GLY A 23 9.96 10.26 -1.31
N VAL A 24 8.65 10.01 -1.17
CA VAL A 24 7.95 10.13 0.12
C VAL A 24 8.49 9.11 1.14
N PRO A 25 8.62 7.81 0.84
CA PRO A 25 9.24 6.85 1.77
C PRO A 25 10.66 7.23 2.19
N ILE A 26 11.51 7.67 1.25
CA ILE A 26 12.89 8.08 1.54
C ILE A 26 12.91 9.31 2.45
N ALA A 27 12.09 10.33 2.16
CA ALA A 27 11.98 11.52 2.98
C ALA A 27 11.49 11.20 4.40
N LEU A 28 10.49 10.33 4.53
CA LEU A 28 9.96 9.89 5.81
C LEU A 28 10.97 9.05 6.60
N PHE A 29 11.72 8.16 5.93
CA PHE A 29 12.81 7.40 6.56
C PHE A 29 13.87 8.34 7.14
N ILE A 30 14.34 9.31 6.36
CA ILE A 30 15.32 10.31 6.81
C ILE A 30 14.75 11.12 7.98
N ALA A 31 13.51 11.62 7.85
CA ALA A 31 12.86 12.41 8.89
C ALA A 31 12.67 11.61 10.19
N GLY A 32 12.21 10.36 10.11
CA GLY A 32 12.06 9.48 11.26
C GLY A 32 13.40 9.18 11.94
N ARG A 33 14.47 9.03 11.16
CA ARG A 33 15.81 8.80 11.71
C ARG A 33 16.39 10.03 12.38
N VAL A 34 16.29 11.19 11.73
CA VAL A 34 16.90 12.44 12.21
C VAL A 34 16.08 13.09 13.32
N LYS A 35 14.77 13.21 13.16
CA LYS A 35 13.89 13.92 14.11
C LYS A 35 13.46 13.06 15.29
N LEU A 36 13.12 11.79 15.04
CA LEU A 36 12.59 10.90 16.08
C LEU A 36 13.64 9.93 16.65
N LYS A 37 14.86 9.93 16.10
CA LYS A 37 15.95 9.00 16.47
C LYS A 37 15.54 7.52 16.41
N ALA A 38 14.53 7.19 15.60
CA ALA A 38 14.04 5.83 15.45
C ALA A 38 15.14 4.91 14.89
N ARG A 39 15.08 3.63 15.22
CA ARG A 39 16.06 2.65 14.73
C ARG A 39 15.81 2.35 13.26
N ILE A 40 16.89 2.35 12.49
CA ILE A 40 16.87 1.97 11.07
C ILE A 40 16.34 0.53 10.91
N SER A 41 16.65 -0.36 11.85
CA SER A 41 16.12 -1.73 11.83
C SER A 41 14.60 -1.78 11.86
N SER A 42 13.91 -0.84 12.51
CA SER A 42 12.44 -0.82 12.54
C SER A 42 11.84 -0.61 11.16
N PHE A 43 12.46 0.22 10.30
CA PHE A 43 12.06 0.40 8.90
C PHE A 43 12.19 -0.92 8.13
N PHE A 44 13.35 -1.57 8.20
CA PHE A 44 13.59 -2.82 7.47
C PHE A 44 12.76 -3.99 7.99
N ILE A 45 12.42 -4.01 9.29
CA ILE A 45 11.47 -4.99 9.83
C ILE A 45 10.07 -4.74 9.26
N GLY A 46 9.64 -3.48 9.13
CA GLY A 46 8.39 -3.12 8.45
C GLY A 46 8.36 -3.59 7.00
N ALA A 47 9.40 -3.22 6.24
CA ALA A 47 9.54 -3.60 4.84
C ALA A 47 9.58 -5.13 4.66
N GLY A 48 10.38 -5.83 5.48
CA GLY A 48 10.46 -7.28 5.47
C GLY A 48 9.16 -7.97 5.85
N THR A 49 8.35 -7.36 6.72
CA THR A 49 7.03 -7.90 7.08
C THR A 49 6.08 -7.83 5.87
N TYR A 50 6.01 -6.69 5.19
CA TYR A 50 5.20 -6.58 3.97
C TYR A 50 5.61 -7.60 2.91
N LEU A 51 6.92 -7.73 2.64
CA LEU A 51 7.44 -8.69 1.68
C LEU A 51 7.08 -10.14 2.03
N LEU A 52 7.19 -10.52 3.30
CA LEU A 52 6.90 -11.88 3.74
C LEU A 52 5.39 -12.15 3.78
N PHE A 53 4.61 -11.27 4.40
CA PHE A 53 3.20 -11.55 4.68
C PHE A 53 2.28 -11.22 3.50
N ALA A 54 2.47 -10.09 2.83
CA ALA A 54 1.65 -9.72 1.67
C ALA A 54 2.20 -10.31 0.37
N MET A 55 3.46 -10.02 0.02
CA MET A 55 3.99 -10.42 -1.29
C MET A 55 4.25 -11.92 -1.43
N LEU A 56 4.45 -12.65 -0.33
CA LEU A 56 4.65 -14.10 -0.37
C LEU A 56 3.45 -14.88 0.19
N LEU A 57 3.16 -14.76 1.49
CA LEU A 57 2.20 -15.66 2.13
C LEU A 57 0.74 -15.42 1.67
N GLU A 58 0.32 -14.17 1.56
CA GLU A 58 -1.00 -13.82 1.01
C GLU A 58 -1.10 -14.23 -0.47
N GLN A 59 -0.06 -13.99 -1.27
CA GLN A 59 -0.05 -14.40 -2.67
C GLN A 59 -0.14 -15.92 -2.85
N LEU A 60 0.50 -16.70 -1.98
CA LEU A 60 0.32 -18.16 -1.94
C LEU A 60 -1.13 -18.53 -1.60
N LEU A 61 -1.78 -17.81 -0.67
CA LEU A 61 -3.19 -18.02 -0.40
C LEU A 61 -4.06 -17.71 -1.63
N HIS A 62 -3.79 -16.61 -2.34
CA HIS A 62 -4.51 -16.25 -3.58
C HIS A 62 -4.41 -17.36 -4.62
N VAL A 63 -3.20 -17.90 -4.84
CA VAL A 63 -2.99 -19.03 -5.76
C VAL A 63 -3.87 -20.21 -5.36
N LEU A 64 -3.87 -20.60 -4.08
CA LEU A 64 -4.67 -21.73 -3.60
C LEU A 64 -6.19 -21.46 -3.74
N VAL A 65 -6.68 -20.33 -3.26
CA VAL A 65 -8.13 -20.05 -3.26
C VAL A 65 -8.66 -19.86 -4.68
N ILE A 66 -7.95 -19.14 -5.54
CA ILE A 66 -8.39 -18.90 -6.91
C ILE A 66 -8.36 -20.21 -7.71
N GLN A 67 -7.30 -21.02 -7.59
CA GLN A 67 -7.20 -22.28 -8.34
C GLN A 67 -8.15 -23.36 -7.83
N PHE A 68 -8.26 -23.56 -6.51
CA PHE A 68 -9.03 -24.68 -5.95
C PHE A 68 -10.50 -24.35 -5.69
N CYS A 69 -10.85 -23.08 -5.41
CA CYS A 69 -12.23 -22.68 -5.16
C CYS A 69 -12.89 -22.01 -6.38
N GLY A 70 -12.14 -21.76 -7.45
CA GLY A 70 -12.64 -21.10 -8.66
C GLY A 70 -13.12 -19.67 -8.42
N LEU A 71 -12.62 -19.01 -7.36
CA LEU A 71 -12.99 -17.64 -7.04
C LEU A 71 -12.36 -16.70 -8.06
N ASN A 72 -13.20 -15.98 -8.81
CA ASN A 72 -12.76 -15.08 -9.86
C ASN A 72 -13.55 -13.76 -9.78
N ALA A 73 -12.84 -12.63 -9.90
CA ALA A 73 -13.42 -11.30 -9.96
C ALA A 73 -14.45 -11.15 -11.10
N GLN A 74 -14.30 -11.90 -12.19
CA GLN A 74 -15.20 -11.83 -13.35
C GLN A 74 -16.54 -12.53 -13.12
N SER A 75 -16.56 -13.64 -12.38
CA SER A 75 -17.77 -14.45 -12.17
C SER A 75 -18.46 -14.14 -10.85
N ARG A 76 -17.69 -13.81 -9.80
CA ARG A 76 -18.18 -13.55 -8.44
C ARG A 76 -17.46 -12.33 -7.83
N PRO A 77 -17.61 -11.13 -8.43
CA PRO A 77 -16.84 -9.93 -8.07
C PRO A 77 -16.94 -9.60 -6.57
N TRP A 78 -18.16 -9.53 -6.03
CA TRP A 78 -18.36 -9.17 -4.62
C TRP A 78 -17.72 -10.13 -3.64
N LEU A 79 -17.82 -11.45 -3.90
CA LEU A 79 -17.16 -12.45 -3.07
C LEU A 79 -15.63 -12.31 -3.16
N TYR A 80 -15.12 -12.04 -4.36
CA TYR A 80 -13.69 -11.79 -4.57
C TYR A 80 -13.22 -10.53 -3.84
N TYR A 81 -13.95 -9.43 -3.89
CA TYR A 81 -13.57 -8.18 -3.22
C TYR A 81 -13.54 -8.33 -1.69
N VAL A 82 -14.56 -8.96 -1.10
CA VAL A 82 -14.58 -9.25 0.35
C VAL A 82 -13.41 -10.16 0.73
N TYR A 83 -13.18 -11.20 -0.06
CA TYR A 83 -12.07 -12.14 0.18
C TYR A 83 -10.71 -11.44 0.10
N ALA A 84 -10.45 -10.69 -0.97
CA ALA A 84 -9.16 -10.03 -1.20
C ALA A 84 -8.84 -9.05 -0.08
N ALA A 85 -9.79 -8.18 0.28
CA ALA A 85 -9.61 -7.22 1.37
C ALA A 85 -9.44 -7.91 2.74
N LEU A 86 -10.13 -9.03 2.98
CA LEU A 86 -10.00 -9.78 4.22
C LEU A 86 -8.64 -10.49 4.29
N ALA A 87 -8.18 -11.07 3.18
CA ALA A 87 -6.87 -11.69 3.08
C ALA A 87 -5.77 -10.68 3.38
N ALA A 88 -5.75 -9.53 2.70
CA ALA A 88 -4.79 -8.46 2.93
C ALA A 88 -4.76 -8.03 4.42
N ALA A 89 -5.92 -7.68 4.98
CA ALA A 89 -6.03 -7.29 6.39
C ALA A 89 -5.52 -8.38 7.36
N VAL A 90 -5.86 -9.65 7.11
CA VAL A 90 -5.43 -10.75 7.98
C VAL A 90 -3.92 -10.97 7.89
N PHE A 91 -3.34 -11.06 6.70
CA PHE A 91 -1.91 -11.34 6.56
C PHE A 91 -1.06 -10.18 7.05
N GLU A 92 -1.38 -8.97 6.63
CA GLU A 92 -0.56 -7.81 6.95
C GLU A 92 -0.62 -7.43 8.42
N GLU A 93 -1.81 -7.39 9.04
CA GLU A 93 -1.90 -7.07 10.46
C GLU A 93 -1.33 -8.20 11.33
N THR A 94 -1.44 -9.46 10.91
CA THR A 94 -0.84 -10.58 11.65
C THR A 94 0.67 -10.52 11.59
N GLY A 95 1.24 -10.24 10.42
CA GLY A 95 2.66 -10.00 10.28
C GLY A 95 3.13 -8.86 11.17
N ARG A 96 2.39 -7.75 11.17
CA ARG A 96 2.67 -6.59 12.00
C ARG A 96 2.62 -6.89 13.49
N LEU A 97 1.60 -7.64 13.92
CA LEU A 97 1.47 -8.09 15.31
C LEU A 97 2.63 -8.98 15.72
N ILE A 98 3.04 -9.94 14.88
CA ILE A 98 4.19 -10.83 15.12
C ILE A 98 5.48 -10.01 15.21
N ALA A 99 5.73 -9.12 14.24
CA ALA A 99 6.92 -8.29 14.20
C ALA A 99 7.05 -7.42 15.46
N MET A 100 5.98 -6.74 15.86
CA MET A 100 5.99 -5.86 17.02
C MET A 100 6.10 -6.64 18.34
N LYS A 101 5.42 -7.80 18.45
CA LYS A 101 5.42 -8.61 19.67
C LYS A 101 6.72 -9.37 19.90
N PHE A 102 7.37 -9.84 18.83
CA PHE A 102 8.52 -10.74 18.93
C PHE A 102 9.82 -10.09 18.44
N TRP A 103 9.85 -9.52 17.23
CA TRP A 103 11.08 -8.99 16.63
C TRP A 103 11.50 -7.64 17.18
N MET A 104 10.54 -6.78 17.52
CA MET A 104 10.79 -5.42 18.04
C MET A 104 10.64 -5.32 19.57
N LYS A 105 10.35 -6.42 20.27
CA LYS A 105 9.98 -6.44 21.71
C LYS A 105 10.86 -5.55 22.60
N LYS A 106 12.18 -5.54 22.38
CA LYS A 106 13.17 -4.83 23.22
C LYS A 106 13.18 -3.31 23.01
N TRP A 107 12.73 -2.80 21.87
CA TRP A 107 12.78 -1.37 21.52
C TRP A 107 11.47 -0.85 20.93
N LEU A 108 10.37 -1.59 21.13
CA LEU A 108 9.05 -1.16 20.68
C LEU A 108 8.64 0.07 21.47
N ASP A 109 8.58 1.21 20.81
CA ASP A 109 8.09 2.50 21.29
C ASP A 109 7.45 3.26 20.12
N PHE A 110 6.92 4.45 20.39
CA PHE A 110 6.23 5.24 19.38
C PHE A 110 7.11 5.58 18.14
N PRO A 111 8.33 6.14 18.29
CA PRO A 111 9.22 6.37 17.15
C PRO A 111 9.49 5.12 16.31
N ASN A 112 9.72 3.97 16.95
CA ASN A 112 10.03 2.74 16.24
C ASN A 112 8.80 2.11 15.58
N ALA A 113 7.61 2.21 16.16
CA ALA A 113 6.36 1.79 15.53
C ALA A 113 5.99 2.66 14.32
N LEU A 114 6.20 3.98 14.42
CA LEU A 114 6.04 4.91 13.31
C LEU A 114 7.02 4.58 12.18
N MET A 115 8.31 4.37 12.50
CA MET A 115 9.33 3.99 11.54
C MET A 115 9.04 2.63 10.89
N TYR A 116 8.49 1.68 11.64
CA TYR A 116 7.99 0.41 11.09
C TYR A 116 6.90 0.65 10.03
N GLY A 117 5.91 1.50 10.34
CA GLY A 117 4.84 1.82 9.40
C GLY A 117 5.35 2.52 8.13
N ILE A 118 6.35 3.41 8.27
CA ILE A 118 7.05 4.02 7.12
C ILE A 118 7.72 2.93 6.28
N GLY A 119 8.37 1.95 6.90
CA GLY A 119 9.01 0.84 6.18
C GLY A 119 8.02 -0.06 5.45
N HIS A 120 6.91 -0.39 6.11
CA HIS A 120 5.85 -1.23 5.56
C HIS A 120 5.17 -0.57 4.35
N GLY A 121 4.51 0.57 4.53
CA GLY A 121 3.86 1.27 3.41
C GLY A 121 4.84 1.86 2.42
N GLY A 122 6.07 2.15 2.84
CA GLY A 122 7.10 2.69 1.97
C GLY A 122 7.62 1.69 0.96
N VAL A 123 7.86 0.43 1.37
CA VAL A 123 8.30 -0.60 0.43
C VAL A 123 7.16 -0.98 -0.52
N GLU A 124 5.92 -1.03 -0.03
CA GLU A 124 4.74 -1.24 -0.88
C GLU A 124 4.64 -0.13 -1.94
N ALA A 125 4.74 1.14 -1.55
CA ALA A 125 4.73 2.27 -2.48
C ALA A 125 5.85 2.18 -3.52
N ILE A 126 7.08 1.85 -3.10
CA ILE A 126 8.21 1.69 -4.01
C ILE A 126 7.95 0.55 -5.01
N LEU A 127 7.49 -0.61 -4.55
CA LEU A 127 7.29 -1.78 -5.40
C LEU A 127 6.11 -1.61 -6.35
N LEU A 128 4.94 -1.22 -5.83
CA LEU A 128 3.70 -1.17 -6.59
C LEU A 128 3.58 0.11 -7.42
N GLY A 129 4.03 1.25 -6.90
CA GLY A 129 3.97 2.54 -7.60
C GLY A 129 5.28 2.91 -8.31
N GLY A 130 6.40 2.79 -7.60
CA GLY A 130 7.72 3.20 -8.11
C GLY A 130 8.24 2.34 -9.26
N LEU A 131 8.47 1.04 -9.01
CA LEU A 131 9.00 0.11 -10.03
C LEU A 131 8.04 -0.09 -11.20
N SER A 132 6.74 -0.23 -10.92
CA SER A 132 5.70 -0.27 -11.95
C SER A 132 5.70 1.00 -12.81
N GLY A 133 5.76 2.18 -12.17
CA GLY A 133 5.84 3.46 -12.86
C GLY A 133 7.10 3.62 -13.71
N ILE A 134 8.26 3.13 -13.26
CA ILE A 134 9.49 3.12 -14.07
C ILE A 134 9.33 2.22 -15.29
N SER A 135 8.78 1.02 -15.12
CA SER A 135 8.53 0.08 -16.23
C SER A 135 7.57 0.69 -17.26
N ASN A 136 6.49 1.33 -16.79
CA ASN A 136 5.57 2.06 -17.63
C ASN A 136 6.28 3.21 -18.36
N LEU A 137 7.06 4.04 -17.66
CA LEU A 137 7.78 5.16 -18.26
C LEU A 137 8.73 4.71 -19.38
N VAL A 138 9.52 3.67 -19.14
CA VAL A 138 10.39 3.08 -20.18
C VAL A 138 9.58 2.63 -21.38
N SER A 139 8.47 1.93 -21.15
CA SER A 139 7.57 1.48 -22.22
C SER A 139 6.96 2.65 -23.00
N MET A 140 6.52 3.71 -22.31
CA MET A 140 5.97 4.92 -22.92
C MET A 140 7.01 5.61 -23.82
N LEU A 141 8.26 5.73 -23.36
CA LEU A 141 9.35 6.33 -24.13
C LEU A 141 9.75 5.47 -25.33
N MET A 142 9.76 4.15 -25.19
CA MET A 142 10.01 3.23 -26.31
C MET A 142 8.90 3.29 -27.37
N ILE A 143 7.63 3.42 -26.96
CA ILE A 143 6.51 3.58 -27.89
C ILE A 143 6.63 4.89 -28.67
N ASN A 144 6.88 6.00 -27.97
CA ASN A 144 6.96 7.32 -28.60
C ASN A 144 8.21 7.49 -29.48
N SER A 145 9.30 6.78 -29.20
CA SER A 145 10.53 6.81 -29.99
C SER A 145 10.53 5.86 -31.19
N GLY A 146 9.52 5.00 -31.34
CA GLY A 146 9.50 3.96 -32.37
C GLY A 146 10.29 2.69 -32.01
N ALA A 147 11.02 2.68 -30.89
CA ALA A 147 11.83 1.54 -30.47
C ALA A 147 10.97 0.31 -30.16
N MET A 148 9.75 0.50 -29.64
CA MET A 148 8.84 -0.59 -29.32
C MET A 148 8.38 -1.34 -30.57
N GLN A 149 8.16 -0.63 -31.68
CA GLN A 149 7.77 -1.21 -32.97
C GLN A 149 8.83 -2.20 -33.46
N ASN A 150 10.12 -1.88 -33.29
CA ASN A 150 11.22 -2.77 -33.64
C ASN A 150 11.24 -4.03 -32.77
N THR A 151 10.97 -3.89 -31.48
CA THR A 151 10.84 -5.04 -30.56
C THR A 151 9.67 -5.94 -30.95
N LEU A 152 8.51 -5.37 -31.28
CA LEU A 152 7.33 -6.13 -31.68
C LEU A 152 7.51 -6.86 -33.02
N ALA A 153 8.23 -6.25 -33.97
CA ALA A 153 8.50 -6.86 -35.27
C ALA A 153 9.37 -8.12 -35.20
N ALA A 154 10.15 -8.27 -34.12
CA ALA A 154 10.97 -9.47 -33.87
C ALA A 154 10.19 -10.63 -33.23
N LEU A 155 8.92 -10.41 -32.83
CA LEU A 155 8.09 -11.41 -32.18
C LEU A 155 7.12 -12.09 -33.15
N PRO A 156 6.69 -13.34 -32.86
CA PRO A 156 5.53 -13.93 -33.52
C PRO A 156 4.30 -13.03 -33.39
N ALA A 157 3.46 -13.00 -34.42
CA ALA A 157 2.31 -12.09 -34.50
C ALA A 157 1.36 -12.19 -33.30
N GLU A 158 1.16 -13.40 -32.76
CA GLU A 158 0.33 -13.63 -31.58
C GLU A 158 0.93 -12.96 -30.33
N SER A 159 2.22 -13.17 -30.07
CA SER A 159 2.95 -12.56 -28.95
C SER A 159 3.04 -11.04 -29.08
N ALA A 160 3.23 -10.53 -30.30
CA ALA A 160 3.22 -9.09 -30.57
C ALA A 160 1.85 -8.46 -30.23
N ASN A 161 0.76 -9.08 -30.69
CA ASN A 161 -0.59 -8.62 -30.39
C ASN A 161 -0.91 -8.66 -28.90
N GLN A 162 -0.49 -9.72 -28.20
CA GLN A 162 -0.65 -9.83 -26.75
C GLN A 162 0.12 -8.72 -26.01
N THR A 163 1.35 -8.43 -26.43
CA THR A 163 2.17 -7.35 -25.86
C THR A 163 1.50 -5.99 -26.06
N VAL A 164 1.01 -5.70 -27.27
CA VAL A 164 0.28 -4.44 -27.54
C VAL A 164 -0.97 -4.34 -26.67
N SER A 165 -1.72 -5.44 -26.50
CA SER A 165 -2.89 -5.45 -25.63
C SER A 165 -2.55 -5.09 -24.18
N GLN A 166 -1.45 -5.61 -23.64
CA GLN A 166 -0.99 -5.30 -22.28
C GLN A 166 -0.55 -3.84 -22.14
N LEU A 167 0.11 -3.29 -23.16
CA LEU A 167 0.57 -1.90 -23.16
C LEU A 167 -0.53 -0.87 -23.45
N SER A 168 -1.68 -1.30 -23.96
CA SER A 168 -2.74 -0.39 -24.40
C SER A 168 -3.24 0.57 -23.35
N ALA A 169 -3.18 0.19 -22.08
CA ALA A 169 -3.50 1.07 -20.95
C ALA A 169 -2.65 2.35 -20.95
N LEU A 170 -1.43 2.34 -21.51
CA LEU A 170 -0.53 3.50 -21.51
C LEU A 170 -1.04 4.67 -22.38
N TRP A 171 -1.87 4.40 -23.39
CA TRP A 171 -2.47 5.44 -24.25
C TRP A 171 -3.99 5.51 -24.18
N THR A 172 -4.66 4.49 -23.63
CA THR A 172 -6.12 4.49 -23.45
C THR A 172 -6.55 5.05 -22.10
N THR A 173 -5.68 5.03 -21.09
CA THR A 173 -5.95 5.63 -19.78
C THR A 173 -5.92 7.17 -19.88
N PRO A 174 -6.95 7.88 -19.40
CA PRO A 174 -6.91 9.33 -19.33
C PRO A 174 -5.69 9.84 -18.58
N ALA A 175 -4.94 10.77 -19.19
CA ALA A 175 -3.66 11.24 -18.67
C ALA A 175 -3.67 11.69 -17.18
N PRO A 176 -4.72 12.38 -16.66
CA PRO A 176 -4.78 12.76 -15.25
C PRO A 176 -4.75 11.58 -14.28
N LEU A 177 -5.19 10.39 -14.67
CA LEU A 177 -5.21 9.22 -13.79
C LEU A 177 -3.81 8.69 -13.48
N PHE A 178 -2.82 8.97 -14.32
CA PHE A 178 -1.44 8.61 -14.01
C PHE A 178 -0.90 9.38 -12.80
N PHE A 179 -1.38 10.59 -12.53
CA PHE A 179 -1.02 11.34 -11.30
C PHE A 179 -1.68 10.76 -10.05
N VAL A 180 -2.91 10.26 -10.21
CA VAL A 180 -3.71 9.72 -9.12
C VAL A 180 -3.03 8.49 -8.49
N SER A 181 -2.40 7.64 -9.29
CA SER A 181 -1.64 6.49 -8.79
C SER A 181 -0.58 6.87 -7.75
N GLY A 182 0.10 8.01 -7.92
CA GLY A 182 1.07 8.50 -6.93
C GLY A 182 0.43 8.99 -5.64
N ILE A 183 -0.77 9.58 -5.72
CA ILE A 183 -1.54 10.05 -4.56
C ILE A 183 -2.03 8.86 -3.73
N GLU A 184 -2.50 7.82 -4.40
CA GLU A 184 -2.91 6.55 -3.77
C GLU A 184 -1.79 5.99 -2.87
N ARG A 185 -0.53 6.02 -3.35
CA ARG A 185 0.63 5.55 -2.58
C ARG A 185 0.89 6.38 -1.32
N ILE A 186 0.62 7.68 -1.33
CA ILE A 186 0.69 8.52 -0.12
C ILE A 186 -0.37 8.07 0.88
N SER A 187 -1.59 7.80 0.43
CA SER A 187 -2.68 7.31 1.28
C SER A 187 -2.34 5.95 1.91
N ALA A 188 -1.77 5.02 1.14
CA ALA A 188 -1.31 3.72 1.65
C ALA A 188 -0.24 3.86 2.74
N ILE A 189 0.77 4.72 2.53
CA ILE A 189 1.80 5.01 3.54
C ILE A 189 1.18 5.57 4.83
N ILE A 190 0.25 6.53 4.71
CA ILE A 190 -0.45 7.12 5.86
C ILE A 190 -1.22 6.04 6.63
N LEU A 191 -1.95 5.19 5.91
CA LEU A 191 -2.73 4.09 6.48
C LEU A 191 -1.81 3.13 7.26
N HIS A 192 -0.72 2.66 6.64
CA HIS A 192 0.20 1.72 7.29
C HIS A 192 0.92 2.31 8.50
N ILE A 193 1.22 3.60 8.51
CA ILE A 193 1.70 4.29 9.72
C ILE A 193 0.62 4.27 10.81
N GLY A 194 -0.63 4.62 10.47
CA GLY A 194 -1.76 4.59 11.40
C GLY A 194 -2.00 3.21 12.02
N LEU A 195 -2.09 2.18 11.18
CA LEU A 195 -2.30 0.78 11.60
C LEU A 195 -1.14 0.28 12.46
N SER A 196 0.10 0.67 12.12
CA SER A 196 1.30 0.37 12.92
C SER A 196 1.26 1.00 14.30
N LEU A 197 0.75 2.22 14.43
CA LEU A 197 0.55 2.83 15.74
C LEU A 197 -0.59 2.16 16.54
N LEU A 198 -1.65 1.67 15.90
CA LEU A 198 -2.71 0.90 16.58
C LEU A 198 -2.20 -0.45 17.08
N ILE A 199 -1.52 -1.24 16.24
CA ILE A 199 -0.95 -2.52 16.66
C ILE A 199 0.11 -2.33 17.74
N TYR A 200 0.94 -1.29 17.64
CA TYR A 200 1.88 -0.92 18.70
C TYR A 200 1.19 -0.74 20.05
N ARG A 201 0.07 -0.01 20.08
CA ARG A 201 -0.72 0.23 21.30
C ARG A 201 -1.32 -1.07 21.83
N ALA A 202 -1.88 -1.89 20.96
CA ALA A 202 -2.40 -3.19 21.33
C ALA A 202 -1.31 -4.07 21.98
N VAL A 203 -0.12 -4.13 21.38
CA VAL A 203 1.01 -4.91 21.92
C VAL A 203 1.49 -4.35 23.26
N LYS A 204 1.58 -3.02 23.42
CA LYS A 204 2.00 -2.39 24.68
C LYS A 204 0.99 -2.51 25.80
N ALA A 205 -0.30 -2.48 25.50
CA ALA A 205 -1.37 -2.63 26.48
C ALA A 205 -1.43 -4.06 27.09
N GLY A 206 -0.79 -5.05 26.46
CA GLY A 206 -0.64 -6.39 27.01
C GLY A 206 -1.92 -7.23 26.96
N LYS A 207 -2.10 -8.15 27.92
CA LYS A 207 -3.23 -9.11 27.92
C LYS A 207 -4.49 -8.50 28.56
N CYS A 208 -5.00 -7.39 28.02
CA CYS A 208 -6.26 -6.79 28.46
C CYS A 208 -7.29 -6.75 27.32
N ARG A 209 -8.58 -6.69 27.67
CA ARG A 209 -9.68 -6.61 26.69
C ARG A 209 -9.49 -5.43 25.73
N THR A 210 -9.01 -4.30 26.22
CA THR A 210 -8.73 -3.10 25.43
C THR A 210 -7.64 -3.33 24.37
N ALA A 211 -6.61 -4.13 24.68
CA ALA A 211 -5.57 -4.50 23.72
C ALA A 211 -6.14 -5.34 22.58
N ALA A 212 -6.96 -6.34 22.91
CA ALA A 212 -7.62 -7.18 21.91
C ALA A 212 -8.56 -6.35 21.01
N LEU A 213 -9.36 -5.45 21.60
CA LEU A 213 -10.24 -4.55 20.85
C LEU A 213 -9.46 -3.62 19.93
N THR A 214 -8.32 -3.08 20.39
CA THR A 214 -7.46 -2.20 19.57
C THR A 214 -6.84 -2.97 18.40
N ALA A 215 -6.43 -4.22 18.60
CA ALA A 215 -5.96 -5.07 17.51
C ALA A 215 -7.08 -5.35 16.50
N VAL A 216 -8.25 -5.81 16.96
CA VAL A 216 -9.41 -6.08 16.08
C VAL A 216 -9.82 -4.83 15.30
N LEU A 217 -9.76 -3.65 15.92
CA LEU A 217 -10.00 -2.37 15.25
C LEU A 217 -9.04 -2.13 14.09
N ALA A 218 -7.73 -2.42 14.26
CA ALA A 218 -6.76 -2.28 13.17
C ALA A 218 -7.08 -3.21 12.00
N TYR A 219 -7.39 -4.48 12.25
CA TYR A 219 -7.82 -5.43 11.20
C TYR A 219 -9.09 -4.96 10.50
N GLY A 220 -10.08 -4.48 11.26
CA GLY A 220 -11.33 -3.98 10.70
C GLY A 220 -11.15 -2.74 9.83
N ILE A 221 -10.33 -1.79 10.26
CA ILE A 221 -10.02 -0.58 9.48
C ILE A 221 -9.29 -0.96 8.19
N HIS A 222 -8.26 -1.81 8.27
CA HIS A 222 -7.53 -2.26 7.09
C HIS A 222 -8.47 -2.91 6.08
N PHE A 223 -9.30 -3.86 6.53
CA PHE A 223 -10.31 -4.51 5.70
C PHE A 223 -11.26 -3.50 5.03
N ILE A 224 -11.78 -2.52 5.77
CA ILE A 224 -12.72 -1.53 5.22
C ILE A 224 -12.06 -0.67 4.14
N VAL A 225 -10.82 -0.22 4.39
CA VAL A 225 -10.09 0.63 3.44
C VAL A 225 -9.77 -0.15 2.17
N ASP A 226 -9.26 -1.36 2.29
CA ASP A 226 -8.93 -2.22 1.14
C ASP A 226 -10.18 -2.66 0.38
N PHE A 227 -11.26 -3.00 1.10
CA PHE A 227 -12.53 -3.34 0.46
C PHE A 227 -13.05 -2.15 -0.35
N PHE A 228 -12.97 -0.94 0.20
CA PHE A 228 -13.37 0.26 -0.53
C PHE A 228 -12.45 0.54 -1.73
N ALA A 229 -11.14 0.33 -1.61
CA ALA A 229 -10.19 0.50 -2.71
C ALA A 229 -10.43 -0.51 -3.85
N VAL A 230 -10.69 -1.78 -3.51
CA VAL A 230 -10.82 -2.88 -4.48
C VAL A 230 -12.25 -2.99 -5.05
N ALA A 231 -13.29 -2.80 -4.25
CA ALA A 231 -14.69 -2.85 -4.70
C ALA A 231 -15.20 -1.52 -5.25
N GLY A 232 -14.62 -0.40 -4.80
CA GLY A 232 -15.01 0.96 -5.19
C GLY A 232 -15.12 1.19 -6.70
N PRO A 233 -14.20 0.69 -7.56
CA PRO A 233 -14.28 0.90 -9.00
C PRO A 233 -15.53 0.33 -9.66
N ALA A 234 -16.24 -0.61 -9.02
CA ALA A 234 -17.52 -1.13 -9.49
C ALA A 234 -18.69 -0.17 -9.24
N LEU A 235 -18.52 0.83 -8.36
CA LEU A 235 -19.59 1.71 -7.88
C LEU A 235 -19.31 3.19 -8.10
N PHE A 236 -18.04 3.61 -8.11
CA PHE A 236 -17.65 5.00 -8.01
C PHE A 236 -16.55 5.37 -9.01
N PRO A 237 -16.50 6.64 -9.46
CA PRO A 237 -15.34 7.17 -10.17
C PRO A 237 -14.09 7.13 -9.30
N ILE A 238 -12.93 6.92 -9.92
CA ILE A 238 -11.64 6.79 -9.23
C ILE A 238 -11.34 7.93 -8.26
N TYR A 239 -11.66 9.19 -8.61
CA TYR A 239 -11.46 10.33 -7.70
C TYR A 239 -12.21 10.22 -6.37
N VAL A 240 -13.42 9.63 -6.37
CA VAL A 240 -14.20 9.41 -5.14
C VAL A 240 -13.52 8.36 -4.26
N ILE A 241 -12.99 7.31 -4.88
CA ILE A 241 -12.28 6.24 -4.20
C ILE A 241 -11.03 6.80 -3.52
N GLU A 242 -10.24 7.57 -4.25
CA GLU A 242 -8.97 8.15 -3.76
C GLU A 242 -9.18 9.13 -2.61
N ILE A 243 -10.19 10.01 -2.73
CA ILE A 243 -10.57 10.91 -1.64
C ILE A 243 -11.04 10.10 -0.43
N GLY A 244 -11.86 9.07 -0.63
CA GLY A 244 -12.36 8.22 0.46
C GLY A 244 -11.23 7.45 1.17
N VAL A 245 -10.33 6.81 0.42
CA VAL A 245 -9.15 6.11 0.94
C VAL A 245 -8.26 7.09 1.70
N PHE A 246 -7.98 8.27 1.14
CA PHE A 246 -7.18 9.29 1.84
C PHE A 246 -7.83 9.73 3.16
N VAL A 247 -9.14 10.00 3.17
CA VAL A 247 -9.88 10.39 4.38
C VAL A 247 -9.82 9.30 5.43
N MET A 248 -10.02 8.03 5.06
CA MET A 248 -9.95 6.91 5.99
C MET A 248 -8.53 6.68 6.51
N ALA A 249 -7.50 6.79 5.66
CA ALA A 249 -6.11 6.68 6.04
C ALA A 249 -5.70 7.79 7.02
N ALA A 250 -6.01 9.05 6.69
CA ALA A 250 -5.75 10.20 7.54
C ALA A 250 -6.52 10.11 8.86
N GLY A 251 -7.79 9.72 8.82
CA GLY A 251 -8.62 9.47 10.01
C GLY A 251 -8.02 8.40 10.92
N THR A 252 -7.52 7.31 10.33
CA THR A 252 -6.83 6.23 11.06
C THR A 252 -5.57 6.74 11.75
N LEU A 253 -4.73 7.50 11.04
CA LEU A 253 -3.54 8.09 11.61
C LEU A 253 -3.87 9.07 12.75
N VAL A 254 -4.84 9.97 12.55
CA VAL A 254 -5.28 10.93 13.56
C VAL A 254 -5.82 10.22 14.80
N MET A 255 -6.65 9.20 14.62
CA MET A 255 -7.16 8.37 15.73
C MET A 255 -6.01 7.70 16.49
N ALA A 256 -5.08 7.07 15.77
CA ALA A 256 -3.94 6.41 16.36
C ALA A 256 -3.01 7.36 17.11
N LEU A 257 -2.87 8.62 16.67
CA LEU A 257 -2.11 9.66 17.37
C LEU A 257 -2.83 10.14 18.63
N LYS A 258 -4.15 10.41 18.57
CA LYS A 258 -4.95 10.88 19.71
C LYS A 258 -4.99 9.90 20.87
N MET A 259 -5.13 8.59 20.58
CA MET A 259 -5.06 7.53 21.60
C MET A 259 -3.75 7.52 22.42
N GLY A 260 -2.71 8.24 21.98
CA GLY A 260 -1.45 8.37 22.73
C GLY A 260 -1.34 9.58 23.63
N ASN A 261 -2.20 10.57 23.44
CA ASN A 261 -2.24 11.75 24.28
C ASN A 261 -3.12 11.51 25.51
N ASP A 262 -4.17 10.69 25.38
CA ASP A 262 -5.09 10.35 26.47
C ASP A 262 -4.41 9.59 27.62
N GLY A 263 -3.33 8.85 27.33
CA GLY A 263 -2.51 8.19 28.36
C GLY A 263 -1.56 9.11 29.12
N ARG A 264 -1.26 10.32 28.60
CA ARG A 264 -0.42 11.31 29.30
C ARG A 264 -1.25 12.20 30.23
N THR A 265 -2.49 12.51 29.86
CA THR A 265 -3.40 13.34 30.67
C THR A 265 -3.84 12.66 31.97
N VAL A 266 -4.00 11.33 31.96
CA VAL A 266 -4.36 10.55 33.17
C VAL A 266 -3.20 10.47 34.17
N ASN A 267 -1.95 10.43 33.71
CA ASN A 267 -0.80 10.39 34.62
C ASN A 267 -0.49 11.76 35.27
N SER A 268 -0.90 12.87 34.67
CA SER A 268 -0.77 14.21 35.28
C SER A 268 -1.84 14.51 36.34
N SER A 269 -2.99 13.82 36.32
CA SER A 269 -4.05 14.01 37.33
C SER A 269 -3.90 13.15 38.59
N LEU A 270 -2.92 12.23 38.61
CA LEU A 270 -2.58 11.39 39.77
C LEU A 270 -1.35 11.89 40.53
N GLN A 271 -0.80 13.04 40.13
CA GLN A 271 0.36 13.69 40.77
C GLN A 271 0.00 15.01 41.48
N ASN A 272 -1.30 15.32 41.63
CA ASN A 272 -1.80 16.46 42.40
C ASN A 272 -2.67 15.98 43.57
#